data_AF-A0AAE5UWI6-F1
#
_entry.id   AF-A0AAE5UWI6-F1
#
_cell.length_a   1.000
_cell.length_b   1.000
_cell.length_c   1.000
_cell.angle_alpha   90.00
_cell.angle_beta   90.00
_cell.angle_gamma   90.00
#
_symmetry.space_group_name_H-M   'P 1'
#
loop_
_entity.id
_entity.type
_entity.pdbx_description
1 polymer ?
#
loop_
_entity_poly.entity_id
_entity_poly.type
_entity_poly.pdbx_seq_one_letter_code
_entity_poly.pdbx_strand_id
1 'polypeptide(L)'
;RKMGFIEKIFNTHTMHQVHHAQNVEYLDKNHGGFLNCFDKMFGTWKEYDEEIDVKFGVIHAPNSNNPIVILTHEFKDIWADVKKVKKFKHKLMYIFGPPGWSHDGSTMTVKQQQRLFKQQKEQNPEMAFDRPN
;
A
#
# COMPACT_ATOMS: atom_id res chain seq x y z
N ARG A 1 -15.00 -10.68 13.23
CA ARG A 1 -16.48 -10.57 13.10
C ARG A 1 -16.82 -9.11 12.87
N LYS A 2 -17.54 -8.79 11.79
CA LYS A 2 -17.98 -7.42 11.49
C LYS A 2 -18.90 -6.84 12.57
N MET A 3 -18.76 -5.56 12.86
CA MET A 3 -19.59 -4.77 13.79
C MET A 3 -20.63 -3.89 13.08
N GLY A 4 -20.84 -4.10 11.78
CA GLY A 4 -21.92 -3.49 11.01
C GLY A 4 -21.77 -1.96 10.91
N PHE A 5 -22.79 -1.22 11.36
CA PHE A 5 -22.82 0.25 11.21
C PHE A 5 -21.66 0.96 11.91
N ILE A 6 -21.17 0.43 13.04
CA ILE A 6 -20.06 1.01 13.80
C ILE A 6 -18.81 1.13 12.92
N GLU A 7 -18.54 0.14 12.07
CA GLU A 7 -17.38 0.09 11.16
C GLU A 7 -17.47 1.10 10.02
N LYS A 8 -18.66 1.68 9.79
CA LYS A 8 -18.81 2.78 8.83
C LYS A 8 -18.32 4.11 9.40
N ILE A 9 -18.23 4.24 10.73
CA ILE A 9 -17.83 5.48 11.42
C ILE A 9 -16.42 5.32 12.00
N PHE A 10 -16.16 4.22 12.69
CA PHE A 10 -14.91 3.96 13.40
C PHE A 10 -14.06 2.91 12.69
N ASN A 11 -12.74 3.10 12.74
CA ASN A 11 -11.77 2.09 12.34
C ASN A 11 -11.64 1.06 13.47
N THR A 12 -12.62 0.15 13.54
CA THR A 12 -12.62 -0.94 14.54
C THR A 12 -11.41 -1.85 14.36
N HIS A 13 -11.13 -2.71 15.34
CA HIS A 13 -10.04 -3.70 15.23
C HIS A 13 -10.10 -4.51 13.92
N THR A 14 -11.29 -4.96 13.51
CA THR A 14 -11.49 -5.68 12.23
C THR A 14 -11.12 -4.80 11.03
N MET A 15 -11.55 -3.53 11.01
CA MET A 15 -11.23 -2.60 9.91
C MET A 15 -9.74 -2.21 9.88
N HIS A 16 -9.09 -2.17 11.04
CA HIS A 16 -7.67 -1.87 11.16
C HIS A 16 -6.79 -3.00 10.59
N GLN A 17 -7.32 -4.22 10.46
CA GLN A 17 -6.62 -5.31 9.78
C GLN A 17 -6.39 -5.00 8.30
N VAL A 18 -7.32 -4.29 7.64
CA VAL A 18 -7.15 -3.83 6.26
C VAL A 18 -5.90 -2.95 6.14
N HIS A 19 -5.67 -2.07 7.12
CA HIS A 19 -4.48 -1.20 7.14
C HIS A 19 -3.18 -1.99 7.30
N HIS A 20 -3.18 -3.08 8.08
CA HIS A 20 -2.01 -3.92 8.29
C HIS A 20 -1.81 -5.01 7.22
N ALA A 21 -2.72 -5.09 6.26
CA ALA A 21 -2.67 -6.10 5.23
C ALA A 21 -1.68 -5.71 4.12
N GLN A 22 -0.91 -6.70 3.67
CA GLN A 22 -0.11 -6.59 2.46
C GLN A 22 -0.85 -7.12 1.21
N ASN A 23 -2.13 -7.53 1.31
CA ASN A 23 -2.94 -7.90 0.14
C ASN A 23 -3.11 -6.71 -0.81
N VAL A 24 -3.04 -6.93 -2.13
CA VAL A 24 -3.09 -5.85 -3.14
C VAL A 24 -4.39 -5.04 -3.04
N GLU A 25 -5.48 -5.71 -2.70
CA GLU A 25 -6.82 -5.17 -2.47
C GLU A 25 -6.89 -4.16 -1.32
N TYR A 26 -5.98 -4.31 -0.36
CA TYR A 26 -5.95 -3.55 0.90
C TYR A 26 -4.77 -2.58 1.02
N LEU A 27 -3.83 -2.62 0.08
CA LEU A 27 -2.73 -1.66 0.05
C LEU A 27 -3.24 -0.21 0.00
N ASP A 28 -2.62 0.62 0.85
CA ASP A 28 -2.89 2.06 0.95
C ASP A 28 -4.36 2.37 1.34
N LYS A 29 -4.90 1.63 2.31
CA LYS A 29 -6.28 1.76 2.81
C LYS A 29 -6.36 1.95 4.33
N ASN A 30 -7.41 2.63 4.77
CA ASN A 30 -7.82 2.80 6.17
C ASN A 30 -6.75 3.41 7.10
N HIS A 31 -6.13 4.50 6.65
CA HIS A 31 -5.08 5.24 7.37
C HIS A 31 -5.62 6.34 8.30
N GLY A 32 -6.93 6.56 8.38
CA GLY A 32 -7.61 7.62 9.14
C GLY A 32 -7.57 7.48 10.67
N GLY A 33 -6.72 6.60 11.19
CA GLY A 33 -6.58 6.35 12.62
C GLY A 33 -7.86 5.76 13.20
N PHE A 34 -8.54 6.51 14.07
CA PHE A 34 -9.77 6.06 14.73
C PHE A 34 -11.06 6.32 13.92
N LEU A 35 -11.07 7.35 13.05
CA LEU A 35 -12.28 7.79 12.35
C LEU A 35 -12.17 7.55 10.84
N ASN A 36 -13.15 6.84 10.28
CA ASN A 36 -13.20 6.54 8.86
C ASN A 36 -13.60 7.75 7.99
N CYS A 37 -13.96 8.89 8.59
CA CYS A 37 -14.31 10.10 7.82
C CYS A 37 -13.14 10.62 6.99
N PHE A 38 -11.91 10.55 7.52
CA PHE A 38 -10.71 10.96 6.78
C PHE A 38 -10.47 10.06 5.57
N ASP A 39 -10.56 8.74 5.76
CA ASP A 39 -10.40 7.79 4.66
C ASP A 39 -11.48 7.95 3.58
N LYS A 40 -12.71 8.30 3.95
CA LYS A 40 -13.76 8.60 2.97
C LYS A 40 -13.49 9.91 2.23
N MET A 41 -13.00 10.94 2.93
CA MET A 41 -12.66 12.23 2.33
C MET A 41 -11.51 12.10 1.32
N PHE A 42 -10.52 11.26 1.60
CA PHE A 42 -9.35 11.04 0.73
C PHE A 42 -9.48 9.84 -0.21
N GLY A 43 -10.58 9.08 -0.14
CA GLY A 43 -10.83 7.94 -1.02
C GLY A 43 -9.98 6.69 -0.72
N THR A 44 -9.46 6.57 0.50
CA THR A 44 -8.68 5.43 1.00
C THR A 44 -9.51 4.45 1.83
N TRP A 45 -10.81 4.70 2.00
CA TRP A 45 -11.68 3.80 2.76
C TRP A 45 -11.95 2.49 2.01
N LYS A 46 -11.78 1.36 2.70
CA LYS A 46 -12.09 0.03 2.20
C LYS A 46 -12.69 -0.82 3.31
N GLU A 47 -13.84 -1.41 3.04
CA GLU A 47 -14.48 -2.36 3.95
C GLU A 47 -13.64 -3.64 4.06
N TYR A 48 -13.56 -4.18 5.27
CA TYR A 48 -13.06 -5.53 5.50
C TYR A 48 -13.92 -6.54 4.70
N ASP A 49 -13.28 -7.50 4.05
CA ASP A 49 -13.90 -8.54 3.24
C ASP A 49 -13.60 -9.89 3.90
N GLU A 50 -14.64 -10.65 4.25
CA GLU A 50 -14.46 -11.94 4.93
C GLU A 50 -13.98 -13.03 3.95
N GLU A 51 -14.07 -12.79 2.64
CA GLU A 51 -13.60 -13.71 1.60
C GLU A 51 -12.09 -13.56 1.32
N ILE A 52 -11.48 -12.46 1.75
CA ILE A 52 -10.04 -12.21 1.57
C ILE A 52 -9.29 -12.74 2.79
N ASP A 53 -8.44 -13.73 2.58
CA ASP A 53 -7.46 -14.15 3.58
C ASP A 53 -6.40 -13.06 3.79
N VAL A 54 -6.44 -12.42 4.96
CA VAL A 54 -5.61 -11.26 5.29
C VAL A 54 -4.18 -11.72 5.55
N LYS A 55 -3.27 -11.30 4.69
CA LYS A 55 -1.83 -11.49 4.85
C LYS A 55 -1.28 -10.24 5.52
N PHE A 56 -0.80 -10.38 6.76
CA PHE A 56 -0.21 -9.27 7.51
C PHE A 56 1.24 -8.99 7.10
N GLY A 57 1.67 -7.74 7.22
CA GLY A 57 3.07 -7.34 7.09
C GLY A 57 3.28 -6.18 6.13
N VAL A 58 4.55 -5.96 5.79
CA VAL A 58 4.98 -4.99 4.78
C VAL A 58 5.48 -5.71 3.54
N ILE A 59 5.34 -5.10 2.36
CA ILE A 59 5.69 -5.73 1.08
C ILE A 59 7.19 -6.02 1.00
N HIS A 60 8.01 -5.06 1.42
CA HIS A 60 9.47 -5.15 1.40
C HIS A 60 9.98 -4.90 2.81
N ALA A 61 10.16 -5.96 3.58
CA ALA A 61 10.73 -5.86 4.92
C ALA A 61 12.27 -5.78 4.81
N PRO A 62 12.94 -4.88 5.57
CA PRO A 62 14.39 -4.90 5.67
C PRO A 62 14.85 -6.19 6.35
N ASN A 63 15.95 -6.79 5.88
CA ASN A 63 16.55 -7.97 6.49
C ASN A 63 17.36 -7.60 7.75
N SER A 64 16.68 -7.06 8.77
CA SER A 64 17.31 -6.62 10.02
C SER A 64 16.28 -6.51 11.15
N ASN A 65 16.69 -6.88 12.36
CA ASN A 65 15.93 -6.66 13.59
C ASN A 65 16.38 -5.39 14.34
N ASN A 66 17.32 -4.61 13.79
CA ASN A 66 17.80 -3.38 14.42
C ASN A 66 16.77 -2.25 14.20
N PRO A 67 16.20 -1.64 15.26
CA PRO A 67 15.17 -0.61 15.13
C PRO A 67 15.64 0.62 14.35
N ILE A 68 16.91 1.00 14.46
CA ILE A 68 17.46 2.13 13.69
C ILE A 68 17.44 1.79 12.20
N VAL A 69 17.83 0.58 11.82
CA VAL A 69 17.80 0.14 10.41
C VAL A 69 16.36 0.11 9.91
N ILE A 70 15.44 -0.47 10.68
CA ILE A 70 14.01 -0.55 10.33
C ILE A 70 13.43 0.86 10.10
N LEU A 71 13.72 1.83 10.97
CA LEU A 71 13.20 3.19 10.81
C LEU A 71 13.87 3.98 9.66
N THR A 72 15.14 3.70 9.35
CA THR A 72 15.94 4.57 8.46
C THR A 72 16.18 4.03 7.05
N HIS A 73 15.97 2.74 6.80
CA HIS A 73 16.32 2.12 5.51
C HIS A 73 15.60 2.78 4.32
N GLU A 74 14.32 3.10 4.44
CA GLU A 74 13.56 3.73 3.36
C GLU A 74 14.14 5.12 2.97
N PHE A 75 14.63 5.90 3.94
CA PHE A 75 15.29 7.18 3.65
C PHE A 75 16.58 7.00 2.85
N LYS A 76 17.33 5.92 3.13
CA LYS A 76 18.53 5.56 2.39
C LYS A 76 18.16 5.15 0.96
N ASP A 77 17.07 4.41 0.77
CA ASP A 77 16.63 3.93 -0.53
C ASP A 77 16.11 5.10 -1.40
N ILE A 78 15.28 5.99 -0.84
CA ILE A 78 14.86 7.25 -1.50
C ILE A 78 16.09 8.07 -1.91
N TRP A 79 17.09 8.21 -1.04
CA TRP A 79 18.31 8.95 -1.35
C TRP A 79 19.12 8.30 -2.48
N ALA A 80 19.17 6.97 -2.53
CA ALA A 80 19.81 6.24 -3.61
C ALA A 80 19.09 6.51 -4.94
N ASP A 81 17.76 6.52 -4.96
CA ASP A 81 16.98 6.78 -6.17
C ASP A 81 17.09 8.23 -6.67
N VAL A 82 17.10 9.21 -5.76
CA VAL A 82 17.37 10.62 -6.08
C VAL A 82 18.73 10.80 -6.76
N LYS A 83 19.75 10.04 -6.33
CA LYS A 83 21.10 10.07 -6.92
C LYS A 83 21.16 9.46 -8.33
N LYS A 84 20.31 8.49 -8.65
CA LYS A 84 20.29 7.82 -9.97
C LYS A 84 19.79 8.74 -11.09
N VAL A 85 18.98 9.76 -10.77
CA VAL A 85 18.32 10.60 -11.78
C VAL A 85 18.94 11.98 -11.94
N LYS A 86 19.04 12.44 -13.20
CA LYS A 86 19.55 13.79 -13.52
C LYS A 86 18.47 14.88 -13.47
N LYS A 87 17.25 14.56 -13.90
CA LYS A 87 16.15 15.54 -14.00
C LYS A 87 15.64 15.94 -12.62
N PHE A 88 15.61 17.25 -12.34
CA PHE A 88 15.15 17.78 -11.05
C PHE A 88 13.72 17.37 -10.70
N LYS A 89 12.81 17.38 -11.69
CA LYS A 89 11.43 16.90 -11.50
C LYS A 89 11.38 15.45 -10.99
N HIS A 90 12.24 14.57 -11.48
CA HIS A 90 12.27 13.18 -11.04
C HIS A 90 12.78 13.06 -9.60
N LYS A 91 13.75 13.89 -9.21
CA LYS A 91 14.22 13.95 -7.81
C LYS A 91 13.09 14.33 -6.86
N LEU A 92 12.29 15.35 -7.22
CA LEU A 92 11.12 15.72 -6.41
C LEU A 92 10.10 14.59 -6.34
N MET A 93 9.86 13.87 -7.43
CA MET A 93 8.94 12.73 -7.45
C MET A 93 9.42 11.55 -6.59
N TYR A 94 10.74 11.31 -6.48
CA TYR A 94 11.24 10.28 -5.56
C TYR A 94 11.07 10.67 -4.08
N ILE A 95 11.06 11.96 -3.76
CA ILE A 95 10.92 12.45 -2.37
C ILE A 95 9.45 12.56 -1.96
N PHE A 96 8.59 13.05 -2.87
CA PHE A 96 7.21 13.43 -2.56
C PHE A 96 6.15 12.64 -3.33
N GLY A 97 6.57 11.84 -4.31
CA GLY A 97 5.66 11.03 -5.11
C GLY A 97 5.16 9.80 -4.34
N PRO A 98 4.16 9.11 -4.89
CA PRO A 98 3.64 7.89 -4.29
C PRO A 98 4.70 6.78 -4.30
N PRO A 99 4.74 5.91 -3.27
CA PRO A 99 5.59 4.73 -3.26
C PRO A 99 5.42 3.88 -4.53
N GLY A 100 6.53 3.33 -5.01
CA GLY A 100 6.57 2.55 -6.24
C GLY A 100 6.56 3.38 -7.53
N TRP A 101 6.51 4.72 -7.47
CA TRP A 101 6.77 5.54 -8.66
C TRP A 101 8.24 5.42 -9.08
N SER A 102 8.47 5.21 -10.38
CA SER A 102 9.79 5.21 -10.99
C SER A 102 9.79 6.06 -12.25
N HIS A 103 10.93 6.69 -12.52
CA HIS A 103 11.09 7.57 -13.68
C HIS A 103 11.14 6.84 -15.04
N ASP A 104 11.43 5.54 -15.02
CA ASP A 104 11.60 4.65 -16.17
C ASP A 104 10.52 3.55 -16.24
N GLY A 105 9.62 3.48 -15.27
CA GLY A 105 8.56 2.47 -15.21
C GLY A 105 9.05 1.11 -14.70
N SER A 106 10.25 1.02 -14.12
CA SER A 106 10.78 -0.21 -13.51
C SER A 106 9.96 -0.72 -12.33
N THR A 107 9.22 0.16 -11.66
CA THR A 107 8.33 -0.16 -10.55
C THR A 107 6.94 0.43 -10.73
N MET A 108 5.96 -0.18 -10.08
CA MET A 108 4.56 0.28 -10.09
C MET A 108 4.08 0.84 -8.75
N THR A 109 3.33 1.94 -8.81
CA THR A 109 2.60 2.46 -7.65
C THR A 109 1.48 1.51 -7.23
N VAL A 110 1.03 1.60 -5.97
CA VAL A 110 -0.10 0.80 -5.45
C VAL A 110 -1.33 0.89 -6.35
N LYS A 111 -1.68 2.08 -6.85
CA LYS A 111 -2.82 2.27 -7.76
C LYS A 111 -2.64 1.54 -9.09
N GLN A 112 -1.41 1.52 -9.64
CA GLN A 112 -1.10 0.76 -10.85
C GLN A 112 -1.19 -0.75 -10.59
N GLN A 113 -0.66 -1.23 -9.47
CA GLN A 113 -0.76 -2.64 -9.07
C GLN A 113 -2.22 -3.07 -8.89
N GLN A 114 -3.05 -2.26 -8.22
CA GLN A 114 -4.48 -2.53 -8.04
C GLN A 114 -5.25 -2.58 -9.36
N ARG A 115 -4.90 -1.70 -10.32
CA ARG A 115 -5.49 -1.73 -11.66
C ARG A 115 -5.10 -3.01 -12.41
N LEU A 116 -3.82 -3.40 -12.35
CA LEU A 116 -3.33 -4.62 -12.97
C LEU A 116 -4.00 -5.85 -12.35
N PHE A 117 -4.09 -5.90 -11.02
CA PHE A 117 -4.78 -6.95 -10.27
C PHE A 117 -6.23 -7.12 -10.73
N LYS A 118 -6.97 -6.02 -10.84
CA LYS A 118 -8.35 -6.04 -11.30
C LYS A 118 -8.46 -6.58 -12.74
N GLN A 119 -7.60 -6.11 -13.65
CA GLN A 119 -7.59 -6.58 -15.04
C GLN A 119 -7.27 -8.08 -15.14
N GLN A 120 -6.30 -8.56 -14.35
CA GLN A 120 -5.96 -9.98 -14.32
C GLN A 120 -7.09 -10.83 -13.76
N LYS A 121 -7.75 -10.39 -12.68
CA LYS A 121 -8.92 -11.09 -12.11
C LYS A 121 -10.11 -11.15 -13.07
N GLU A 122 -10.33 -10.13 -13.89
CA GLU A 122 -11.37 -10.12 -14.92
C GLU A 122 -11.06 -11.10 -16.05
N GLN A 123 -9.78 -11.25 -16.43
CA GLN A 123 -9.37 -12.15 -17.52
C GLN A 123 -9.22 -13.60 -17.08
N ASN A 124 -8.63 -13.84 -15.90
CA ASN A 124 -8.30 -15.15 -15.36
C ASN A 124 -8.54 -15.18 -13.84
N PRO A 125 -9.79 -15.38 -13.38
CA PRO A 125 -10.14 -15.30 -11.96
C PRO A 125 -9.36 -16.27 -11.05
N GLU A 126 -9.05 -17.46 -11.59
CA GLU A 126 -8.34 -18.56 -10.90
C GLU A 126 -6.83 -18.35 -10.83
N MET A 127 -6.27 -17.43 -11.62
CA MET A 127 -4.83 -17.20 -11.65
C MET A 127 -4.41 -16.41 -10.40
N ALA A 128 -3.40 -16.91 -9.69
CA ALA A 128 -2.77 -16.15 -8.61
C ALA A 128 -2.14 -14.87 -9.16
N PHE A 129 -2.37 -13.75 -8.48
CA PHE A 129 -1.75 -12.48 -8.85
C PHE A 129 -0.27 -12.49 -8.46
N ASP A 130 0.59 -12.32 -9.45
CA ASP A 130 2.02 -12.10 -9.22
C ASP A 130 2.28 -10.60 -9.14
N ARG A 131 2.88 -10.15 -8.03
CA ARG A 131 3.06 -8.72 -7.78
C ARG A 131 4.27 -8.21 -8.58
N PRO A 132 4.15 -7.08 -9.29
CA PRO A 132 5.21 -6.60 -10.18
C PRO A 132 6.40 -5.91 -9.48
N ASN A 133 6.36 -5.74 -8.15
CA ASN A 133 7.46 -5.24 -7.33
C ASN A 133 7.69 -6.17 -6.13
#